data_AF-A0A2M7TCU8-F1
#
_entry.id   AF-A0A2M7TCU8-F1
#
_cell.length_a   1.000
_cell.length_b   1.000
_cell.length_c   1.000
_cell.angle_alpha   90.00
_cell.angle_beta   90.00
_cell.angle_gamma   90.00
#
_symmetry.space_group_name_H-M   'P 1'
#
loop_
_entity.id
_entity.type
_entity.pdbx_description
1 polymer ?
#
loop_
_entity_poly.entity_id
_entity_poly.type
_entity_poly.pdbx_seq_one_letter_code
_entity_poly.pdbx_strand_id
1 'polypeptide(L)'
;DLWNGSKGVVAVVNPNLSDYGGNEPEESFVNKLIAVARDKNAYVMLDVQPGTKEPEAFFRRFFDLYPDENVWFDWDLEHTVGAVDAKQINAVASEYFRQRQEKNYRSPGVFAFYIYDFSHIPNAGELVRDYEGGQVIPIFDGFGKRDAKISKTNTFRQIFPESYGIMEFYSKWGYKYDNFSGEEYFRAFPDALLFARQ
;
A
#
# COMPACT_ATOMS: atom_id res chain seq x y z
N ASP A 1 17.08 11.02 -5.29
CA ASP A 1 18.18 10.04 -5.12
C ASP A 1 19.14 10.33 -3.97
N LEU A 2 19.54 11.58 -3.67
CA LEU A 2 20.54 11.85 -2.61
C LEU A 2 20.05 11.69 -1.15
N TRP A 3 18.74 11.65 -0.91
CA TRP A 3 18.16 11.69 0.43
C TRP A 3 17.90 10.31 1.06
N ASN A 4 17.95 9.24 0.26
CA ASN A 4 17.56 7.88 0.69
C ASN A 4 18.76 6.96 1.01
N GLY A 5 19.99 7.50 0.98
CA GLY A 5 21.21 6.73 1.19
C GLY A 5 21.32 5.54 0.23
N SER A 6 21.61 4.35 0.77
CA SER A 6 21.74 3.07 0.03
C SER A 6 20.47 2.21 0.02
N LYS A 7 19.32 2.74 0.45
CA LYS A 7 18.07 1.96 0.55
C LYS A 7 17.43 1.79 -0.83
N GLY A 8 16.94 0.58 -1.11
CA GLY A 8 16.13 0.33 -2.30
C GLY A 8 14.88 1.21 -2.29
N VAL A 9 14.71 2.03 -3.33
CA VAL A 9 13.46 2.76 -3.59
C VAL A 9 12.62 1.87 -4.49
N VAL A 10 11.36 1.63 -4.11
CA VAL A 10 10.39 1.13 -5.09
C VAL A 10 9.60 2.33 -5.62
N ALA A 11 9.80 2.62 -6.90
CA ALA A 11 8.97 3.59 -7.60
C ALA A 11 7.60 2.96 -7.82
N VAL A 12 6.57 3.62 -7.28
CA VAL A 12 5.19 3.14 -7.31
C VAL A 12 4.30 4.27 -7.80
N VAL A 13 3.52 4.02 -8.85
CA VAL A 13 2.41 4.90 -9.22
C VAL A 13 1.16 4.36 -8.54
N ASN A 14 0.44 5.22 -7.82
CA ASN A 14 -0.79 4.84 -7.12
C ASN A 14 -2.03 5.56 -7.69
N PRO A 15 -2.72 4.95 -8.69
CA PRO A 15 -4.02 5.40 -9.14
C PRO A 15 -5.15 4.75 -8.32
N ASN A 16 -6.08 5.58 -7.84
CA ASN A 16 -7.30 5.10 -7.21
C ASN A 16 -8.14 4.32 -8.25
N LEU A 17 -8.45 3.05 -7.98
CA LEU A 17 -9.28 2.23 -8.86
C LEU A 17 -10.78 2.39 -8.63
N SER A 18 -11.16 3.07 -7.56
CA SER A 18 -12.51 3.61 -7.37
C SER A 18 -12.45 4.67 -6.29
N ASP A 19 -12.94 5.88 -6.55
CA ASP A 19 -13.22 6.83 -5.46
C ASP A 19 -14.51 6.40 -4.74
N TYR A 20 -14.59 6.62 -3.43
CA TYR A 20 -15.83 6.40 -2.65
C TYR A 20 -17.01 7.20 -3.25
N GLY A 21 -17.86 6.51 -4.02
CA GLY A 21 -19.00 7.10 -4.76
C GLY A 21 -18.69 7.60 -6.19
N GLY A 22 -17.52 7.29 -6.75
CA GLY A 22 -17.06 7.76 -8.07
C GLY A 22 -16.99 6.70 -9.17
N ASN A 23 -16.61 7.14 -10.38
CA ASN A 23 -16.32 6.30 -11.54
C ASN A 23 -14.94 5.65 -11.40
N GLU A 24 -14.81 4.39 -11.81
CA GLU A 24 -13.50 3.75 -11.95
C GLU A 24 -12.70 4.44 -13.06
N PRO A 25 -11.36 4.54 -12.95
CA PRO A 25 -10.55 5.07 -14.03
C PRO A 25 -10.72 4.20 -15.29
N GLU A 26 -10.61 4.82 -16.46
CA GLU A 26 -10.65 4.06 -17.71
C GLU A 26 -9.56 2.98 -17.72
N GLU A 27 -9.94 1.74 -18.02
CA GLU A 27 -9.02 0.60 -18.06
C GLU A 27 -7.81 0.87 -18.98
N SER A 28 -8.04 1.59 -20.09
CA SER A 28 -7.00 1.99 -21.04
C SER A 28 -5.92 2.89 -20.41
N PHE A 29 -6.32 3.76 -19.47
CA PHE A 29 -5.41 4.63 -18.74
C PHE A 29 -4.55 3.82 -17.76
N VAL A 30 -5.18 2.92 -16.99
CA VAL A 30 -4.46 2.06 -16.03
C VAL A 30 -3.46 1.16 -16.75
N ASN A 31 -3.87 0.51 -17.85
CA ASN A 31 -2.97 -0.32 -18.67
C ASN A 31 -1.79 0.48 -19.24
N LYS A 32 -2.01 1.75 -19.62
CA LYS A 32 -0.92 2.63 -20.06
C LYS A 32 0.06 2.93 -18.92
N LEU A 33 -0.43 3.17 -17.70
CA LEU A 33 0.44 3.37 -16.53
C LEU A 33 1.27 2.12 -16.24
N ILE A 34 0.65 0.94 -16.27
CA ILE A 34 1.32 -0.35 -16.05
C ILE A 34 2.45 -0.54 -17.07
N ALA A 35 2.18 -0.29 -18.36
CA ALA A 35 3.18 -0.40 -19.41
C ALA A 35 4.36 0.58 -19.20
N VAL A 36 4.06 1.86 -18.90
CA VAL A 36 5.09 2.87 -18.65
C VAL A 36 5.94 2.53 -17.42
N ALA A 37 5.31 2.02 -16.35
CA ALA A 37 6.03 1.58 -15.17
C ALA A 37 6.96 0.41 -15.51
N ARG A 38 6.49 -0.57 -16.28
CA ARG A 38 7.29 -1.71 -16.71
C ARG A 38 8.51 -1.28 -17.53
N ASP A 39 8.33 -0.39 -18.50
CA ASP A 39 9.42 0.16 -19.33
C ASP A 39 10.49 0.88 -18.49
N LYS A 40 10.12 1.34 -17.29
CA LYS A 40 11.00 2.01 -16.33
C LYS A 40 11.51 1.09 -15.21
N ASN A 41 11.26 -0.23 -15.28
CA ASN A 41 11.54 -1.18 -14.20
C ASN A 41 10.93 -0.76 -12.86
N ALA A 42 9.70 -0.25 -12.90
CA ALA A 42 8.92 0.21 -11.75
C ALA A 42 7.63 -0.60 -11.59
N TYR A 43 7.01 -0.46 -10.43
CA TYR A 43 5.74 -1.11 -10.11
C TYR A 43 4.60 -0.10 -10.14
N VAL A 44 3.38 -0.60 -10.34
CA VAL A 44 2.15 0.13 -10.09
C VAL A 44 1.50 -0.51 -8.88
N MET A 45 1.17 0.27 -7.85
CA MET A 45 0.38 -0.21 -6.72
C MET A 45 -0.99 0.40 -6.87
N LEU A 46 -2.00 -0.41 -7.14
CA LEU A 46 -3.33 0.11 -7.41
C LEU A 46 -4.10 0.26 -6.10
N ASP A 47 -4.52 1.49 -5.79
CA ASP A 47 -5.33 1.82 -4.60
C ASP A 47 -6.75 1.32 -4.80
N VAL A 48 -7.03 0.21 -4.14
CA VAL A 48 -8.31 -0.48 -4.15
C VAL A 48 -9.13 -0.03 -2.94
N GLN A 49 -10.29 0.55 -3.23
CA GLN A 49 -11.23 1.09 -2.25
C GLN A 49 -12.59 0.35 -2.35
N PRO A 50 -12.77 -0.81 -1.69
CA PRO A 50 -13.95 -1.65 -1.91
C PRO A 50 -15.30 -1.00 -1.56
N GLY A 51 -15.32 0.00 -0.67
CA GLY A 51 -16.57 0.61 -0.21
C GLY A 51 -17.42 -0.38 0.56
N THR A 52 -18.62 -0.65 0.03
CA THR A 52 -19.57 -1.65 0.55
C THR A 52 -19.46 -3.01 -0.15
N LYS A 53 -18.57 -3.17 -1.13
CA LYS A 53 -18.42 -4.41 -1.90
C LYS A 53 -17.68 -5.44 -1.06
N GLU A 54 -17.92 -6.73 -1.35
CA GLU A 54 -17.16 -7.83 -0.75
C GLU A 54 -15.70 -7.74 -1.24
N PRO A 55 -14.71 -7.58 -0.34
CA PRO A 55 -13.34 -7.29 -0.74
C PRO A 55 -12.67 -8.39 -1.56
N GLU A 56 -12.80 -9.67 -1.20
CA GLU A 56 -12.12 -10.75 -1.94
C GLU A 56 -12.56 -10.78 -3.41
N ALA A 57 -13.87 -10.71 -3.66
CA ALA A 57 -14.41 -10.64 -5.01
C ALA A 57 -13.95 -9.38 -5.77
N PHE A 58 -13.84 -8.24 -5.07
CA PHE A 58 -13.43 -6.98 -5.67
C PHE A 58 -11.95 -6.96 -6.07
N PHE A 59 -11.06 -7.45 -5.20
CA PHE A 59 -9.64 -7.60 -5.50
C PHE A 59 -9.38 -8.66 -6.58
N ARG A 60 -10.11 -9.79 -6.57
CA ARG A 60 -10.01 -10.81 -7.63
C ARG A 60 -10.32 -10.20 -9.01
N ARG A 61 -11.40 -9.43 -9.12
CA ARG A 61 -11.74 -8.73 -10.37
C ARG A 61 -10.59 -7.84 -10.86
N PHE A 62 -9.95 -7.08 -9.99
CA PHE A 62 -8.84 -6.21 -10.42
C PHE A 62 -7.57 -6.98 -10.77
N PHE A 63 -7.32 -8.12 -10.13
CA PHE A 63 -6.25 -9.02 -10.57
C PHE A 63 -6.51 -9.56 -11.97
N ASP A 64 -7.74 -9.97 -12.27
CA ASP A 64 -8.13 -10.45 -13.59
C ASP A 64 -8.01 -9.36 -14.68
N LEU A 65 -8.35 -8.11 -14.34
CA LEU A 65 -8.23 -6.96 -15.25
C LEU A 65 -6.78 -6.52 -15.47
N TYR A 66 -5.95 -6.59 -14.43
CA TYR A 66 -4.57 -6.12 -14.44
C TYR A 66 -3.58 -7.22 -14.03
N PRO A 67 -3.50 -8.34 -14.78
CA PRO A 67 -2.72 -9.52 -14.41
C PRO A 67 -1.25 -9.35 -14.80
N ASP A 68 -0.61 -8.25 -14.39
CA ASP A 68 0.79 -8.02 -14.69
C ASP A 68 1.68 -8.21 -13.46
N GLU A 69 2.88 -8.72 -13.69
CA GLU A 69 3.85 -9.03 -12.65
C GLU A 69 4.32 -7.77 -11.92
N ASN A 70 4.36 -6.63 -12.63
CA ASN A 70 4.71 -5.31 -12.08
C ASN A 70 3.52 -4.56 -11.43
N VAL A 71 2.39 -5.24 -11.22
CA VAL A 71 1.24 -4.70 -10.48
C VAL A 71 1.21 -5.27 -9.06
N TRP A 72 1.04 -4.36 -8.10
CA TRP A 72 0.76 -4.61 -6.69
C TRP A 72 -0.59 -3.98 -6.33
N PHE A 73 -1.13 -4.36 -5.19
CA PHE A 73 -2.35 -3.75 -4.65
C PHE A 73 -2.10 -3.14 -3.29
N ASP A 74 -2.77 -2.02 -3.05
CA ASP A 74 -3.01 -1.48 -1.72
C ASP A 74 -4.50 -1.44 -1.42
N TRP A 75 -4.87 -1.88 -0.23
CA TRP A 75 -6.23 -1.74 0.26
C TRP A 75 -6.33 -0.48 1.11
N ASP A 76 -7.06 0.52 0.63
CA ASP A 76 -7.45 1.65 1.49
C ASP A 76 -8.57 1.25 2.45
N LEU A 77 -8.20 1.07 3.72
CA LEU A 77 -9.14 0.69 4.77
C LEU A 77 -10.03 1.85 5.22
N GLU A 78 -9.66 3.11 4.95
CA GLU A 78 -10.52 4.27 5.23
C GLU A 78 -11.82 4.18 4.43
N HIS A 79 -11.73 3.64 3.22
CA HIS A 79 -12.86 3.50 2.30
C HIS A 79 -13.54 2.14 2.38
N THR A 80 -13.37 1.41 3.48
CA THR A 80 -14.12 0.17 3.75
C THR A 80 -15.15 0.40 4.84
N VAL A 81 -16.35 -0.14 4.66
CA VAL A 81 -17.40 0.00 5.68
C VAL A 81 -17.10 -0.88 6.89
N GLY A 82 -16.81 -0.23 8.02
CA GLY A 82 -16.56 -0.89 9.29
C GLY A 82 -15.10 -1.31 9.47
N ALA A 83 -14.80 -1.88 10.64
CA ALA A 83 -13.46 -2.38 10.92
C ALA A 83 -13.16 -3.61 10.06
N VAL A 84 -12.00 -3.59 9.40
CA VAL A 84 -11.43 -4.74 8.71
C VAL A 84 -10.54 -5.49 9.68
N ASP A 85 -10.79 -6.77 9.90
CA ASP A 85 -9.98 -7.61 10.79
C ASP A 85 -8.82 -8.28 10.04
N ALA A 86 -7.86 -8.84 10.79
CA ALA A 86 -6.71 -9.52 10.20
C ALA A 86 -7.11 -10.74 9.36
N LYS A 87 -8.23 -11.42 9.69
CA LYS A 87 -8.70 -12.59 8.94
C LYS A 87 -9.16 -12.20 7.54
N GLN A 88 -9.86 -11.07 7.41
CA GLN A 88 -10.31 -10.55 6.13
C GLN A 88 -9.13 -10.11 5.26
N ILE A 89 -8.14 -9.42 5.85
CA ILE A 89 -6.90 -9.07 5.14
C ILE A 89 -6.17 -10.33 4.69
N ASN A 90 -6.01 -11.31 5.57
CA ASN A 90 -5.35 -12.58 5.26
C ASN A 90 -6.07 -13.33 4.12
N ALA A 91 -7.39 -13.30 4.05
CA ALA A 91 -8.15 -13.94 2.98
C ALA A 91 -7.85 -13.28 1.62
N VAL A 92 -7.94 -11.96 1.54
CA VAL A 92 -7.65 -11.20 0.31
C VAL A 92 -6.19 -11.37 -0.10
N ALA A 93 -5.25 -11.25 0.84
CA ALA A 93 -3.82 -11.43 0.57
C ALA A 93 -3.50 -12.86 0.10
N SER A 94 -4.09 -13.88 0.73
CA SER A 94 -3.91 -15.28 0.32
C SER A 94 -4.38 -15.49 -1.12
N GLU A 95 -5.53 -14.93 -1.48
CA GLU A 95 -6.08 -15.02 -2.83
C GLU A 95 -5.22 -14.27 -3.85
N TYR A 96 -4.70 -13.10 -3.49
CA TYR A 96 -3.76 -12.35 -4.33
C TYR A 96 -2.47 -13.16 -4.60
N PHE A 97 -1.83 -13.69 -3.56
CA PHE A 97 -0.59 -14.46 -3.72
C PHE A 97 -0.81 -15.80 -4.42
N ARG A 98 -1.94 -16.49 -4.20
CA ARG A 98 -2.33 -17.67 -4.95
C ARG A 98 -2.39 -17.38 -6.45
N GLN A 99 -3.07 -16.29 -6.85
CA GLN A 99 -3.17 -15.92 -8.27
C GLN A 99 -1.80 -15.56 -8.88
N ARG A 100 -0.91 -14.88 -8.14
CA ARG A 100 0.48 -14.63 -8.59
C ARG A 100 1.24 -15.94 -8.86
N GLN A 101 1.09 -16.93 -7.98
CA GLN A 101 1.70 -18.26 -8.17
C GLN A 101 1.16 -18.97 -9.40
N GLU A 102 -0.16 -18.96 -9.61
CA GLU A 102 -0.78 -19.57 -10.79
C GLU A 102 -0.34 -18.93 -12.11
N LYS A 103 -0.02 -17.63 -12.09
CA LYS A 103 0.58 -16.91 -13.21
C LYS A 103 2.10 -17.15 -13.37
N ASN A 104 2.72 -17.88 -12.45
CA ASN A 104 4.15 -18.14 -12.39
C ASN A 104 5.01 -16.86 -12.37
N TYR A 105 4.54 -15.82 -11.67
CA TYR A 105 5.35 -14.63 -11.44
C TYR A 105 6.57 -14.98 -10.59
N ARG A 106 7.71 -14.44 -10.99
CA ARG A 106 9.03 -14.60 -10.37
C ARG A 106 9.40 -13.42 -9.49
N SER A 107 8.85 -12.24 -9.74
CA SER A 107 9.08 -11.06 -8.94
C SER A 107 8.25 -11.14 -7.65
N PRO A 108 8.85 -10.79 -6.49
CA PRO A 108 8.10 -10.66 -5.25
C PRO A 108 6.92 -9.70 -5.41
N GLY A 109 5.74 -10.13 -4.99
CA GLY A 109 4.55 -9.30 -4.90
C GLY A 109 4.48 -8.56 -3.56
N VAL A 110 3.89 -7.38 -3.58
CA VAL A 110 3.42 -6.70 -2.36
C VAL A 110 1.90 -6.66 -2.38
N PHE A 111 1.31 -6.97 -1.23
CA PHE A 111 -0.08 -6.63 -0.91
C PHE A 111 -0.04 -5.64 0.25
N ALA A 112 -0.37 -4.39 0.00
CA ALA A 112 -0.35 -3.34 1.00
C ALA A 112 -1.75 -3.05 1.54
N PHE A 113 -1.83 -2.34 2.66
CA PHE A 113 -3.07 -1.72 3.09
C PHE A 113 -2.79 -0.44 3.89
N TYR A 114 -3.60 0.58 3.67
CA TYR A 114 -3.48 1.87 4.35
C TYR A 114 -4.24 1.87 5.66
N ILE A 115 -3.60 2.41 6.69
CA ILE A 115 -4.22 2.60 7.99
C ILE A 115 -4.36 4.09 8.28
N TYR A 116 -5.58 4.59 8.15
CA TYR A 116 -5.96 5.93 8.60
C TYR A 116 -6.44 5.93 10.06
N ASP A 117 -7.03 4.83 10.54
CA ASP A 117 -7.46 4.68 11.93
C ASP A 117 -6.85 3.40 12.54
N PHE A 118 -6.10 3.53 13.64
CA PHE A 118 -5.52 2.39 14.34
C PHE A 118 -6.55 1.50 15.04
N SER A 119 -7.82 1.93 15.11
CA SER A 119 -8.92 1.07 15.52
C SER A 119 -9.33 0.08 14.43
N HIS A 120 -8.98 0.35 13.16
CA HIS A 120 -9.05 -0.65 12.10
C HIS A 120 -7.98 -1.71 12.33
N ILE A 121 -8.35 -2.98 12.19
CA ILE A 121 -7.56 -4.17 12.51
C ILE A 121 -7.35 -4.38 14.03
N PRO A 122 -8.43 -4.65 14.80
CA PRO A 122 -8.35 -4.87 16.24
C PRO A 122 -7.49 -6.08 16.65
N ASN A 123 -7.25 -7.01 15.74
CA ASN A 123 -6.47 -8.23 15.91
C ASN A 123 -5.21 -8.26 15.01
N ALA A 124 -4.52 -7.12 14.86
CA ALA A 124 -3.34 -6.98 14.00
C ALA A 124 -2.25 -8.05 14.21
N GLY A 125 -2.12 -8.61 15.42
CA GLY A 125 -1.17 -9.69 15.72
C GLY A 125 -1.47 -11.03 15.01
N GLU A 126 -2.66 -11.20 14.43
CA GLU A 126 -3.05 -12.39 13.65
C GLU A 126 -2.76 -12.23 12.14
N LEU A 127 -2.20 -11.10 11.73
CA LEU A 127 -1.89 -10.82 10.33
C LEU A 127 -0.72 -11.67 9.85
N VAL A 128 -0.93 -12.43 8.76
CA VAL A 128 0.15 -13.15 8.09
C VAL A 128 0.94 -12.16 7.24
N ARG A 129 2.26 -12.14 7.43
CA ARG A 129 3.17 -11.18 6.79
C ARG A 129 3.80 -11.75 5.52
N ASP A 130 4.23 -13.00 5.58
CA ASP A 130 4.97 -13.66 4.52
C ASP A 130 4.11 -14.69 3.80
N TYR A 131 4.16 -14.63 2.47
CA TYR A 131 3.51 -15.56 1.57
C TYR A 131 4.55 -16.06 0.57
N GLU A 132 4.35 -17.27 0.04
CA GLU A 132 5.19 -17.71 -1.06
C GLU A 132 4.99 -16.80 -2.27
N GLY A 133 6.06 -16.13 -2.69
CA GLY A 133 6.05 -15.15 -3.78
C GLY A 133 5.84 -13.70 -3.35
N GLY A 134 5.81 -13.37 -2.04
CA GLY A 134 5.77 -11.97 -1.62
C GLY A 134 5.38 -11.71 -0.17
N GLN A 135 4.99 -10.47 0.11
CA GLN A 135 4.73 -10.00 1.48
C GLN A 135 3.51 -9.07 1.57
N VAL A 136 2.82 -9.13 2.70
CA VAL A 136 1.83 -8.15 3.09
C VAL A 136 2.53 -6.99 3.80
N ILE A 137 2.18 -5.74 3.52
CA ILE A 137 2.84 -4.56 4.12
C ILE A 137 1.80 -3.54 4.61
N PRO A 138 1.65 -3.29 5.92
CA PRO A 138 0.83 -2.19 6.40
C PRO A 138 1.53 -0.89 6.01
N ILE A 139 0.77 0.09 5.58
CA ILE A 139 1.27 1.41 5.23
C ILE A 139 0.55 2.46 6.08
N PHE A 140 1.34 3.31 6.72
CA PHE A 140 0.84 4.54 7.30
C PHE A 140 1.06 5.69 6.29
N ASP A 141 0.03 6.49 6.01
CA ASP A 141 0.06 7.61 5.06
C ASP A 141 0.63 8.91 5.67
N GLY A 142 0.92 8.93 6.98
CA GLY A 142 1.54 10.06 7.63
C GLY A 142 0.61 11.26 7.85
N PHE A 143 -0.71 11.08 7.96
CA PHE A 143 -1.63 12.20 8.16
C PHE A 143 -1.52 12.88 9.55
N GLY A 144 -1.67 14.20 9.56
CA GLY A 144 -1.65 15.05 10.76
C GLY A 144 -0.57 16.13 10.74
N LYS A 145 -0.40 16.85 11.86
CA LYS A 145 0.72 17.78 12.07
C LYS A 145 1.96 17.03 12.57
N ARG A 146 3.15 17.61 12.43
CA ARG A 146 4.47 17.01 12.75
C ARG A 146 4.50 16.13 14.00
N ASP A 147 4.17 16.67 15.17
CA ASP A 147 4.23 15.92 16.43
C ASP A 147 3.21 14.77 16.48
N ALA A 148 2.02 15.00 15.89
CA ALA A 148 1.01 13.96 15.76
C ALA A 148 1.46 12.86 14.78
N LYS A 149 2.16 13.19 13.69
CA LYS A 149 2.71 12.19 12.76
C LYS A 149 3.71 11.28 13.49
N ILE A 150 4.69 11.84 14.20
CA ILE A 150 5.68 11.06 14.96
C ILE A 150 4.99 10.16 16.00
N SER A 151 4.06 10.72 16.77
CA SER A 151 3.32 9.94 17.78
C SER A 151 2.53 8.79 17.15
N LYS A 152 1.82 9.06 16.04
CA LYS A 152 1.04 8.05 15.32
C LYS A 152 1.94 6.98 14.70
N THR A 153 3.09 7.34 14.14
CA THR A 153 4.06 6.36 13.65
C THR A 153 4.54 5.46 14.78
N ASN A 154 4.82 6.00 15.96
CA ASN A 154 5.20 5.17 17.11
C ASN A 154 4.08 4.20 17.49
N THR A 155 2.83 4.65 17.52
CA THR A 155 1.68 3.77 17.73
C THR A 155 1.58 2.69 16.65
N PHE A 156 1.71 3.08 15.38
CA PHE A 156 1.70 2.16 14.24
C PHE A 156 2.79 1.10 14.36
N ARG A 157 4.01 1.47 14.76
CA ARG A 157 5.12 0.52 14.98
C ARG A 157 4.90 -0.42 16.16
N GLN A 158 4.16 0.01 17.18
CA GLN A 158 3.78 -0.88 18.29
C GLN A 158 2.78 -1.93 17.83
N ILE A 159 1.91 -1.59 16.88
CA ILE A 159 0.93 -2.51 16.30
C ILE A 159 1.60 -3.43 15.26
N PHE A 160 2.48 -2.87 14.43
CA PHE A 160 3.20 -3.56 13.36
C PHE A 160 4.72 -3.42 13.54
N PRO A 161 5.34 -4.23 14.41
CA PRO A 161 6.76 -4.11 14.74
C PRO A 161 7.69 -4.54 13.61
N GLU A 162 7.18 -5.24 12.59
CA GLU A 162 7.96 -5.83 11.50
C GLU A 162 7.50 -5.35 10.13
N SER A 163 8.47 -5.11 9.22
CA SER A 163 8.29 -4.80 7.79
C SER A 163 7.07 -3.92 7.49
N TYR A 164 7.22 -2.62 7.71
CA TYR A 164 6.14 -1.65 7.51
C TYR A 164 6.53 -0.59 6.48
N GLY A 165 5.55 -0.18 5.70
CA GLY A 165 5.66 0.90 4.76
C GLY A 165 5.25 2.20 5.40
N ILE A 166 5.86 3.28 4.94
CA ILE A 166 5.31 4.60 5.22
C ILE A 166 5.33 5.40 3.93
N MET A 167 4.19 5.98 3.61
CA MET A 167 4.00 6.74 2.39
C MET A 167 3.87 8.23 2.69
N GLU A 168 4.10 9.04 1.66
CA GLU A 168 3.57 10.41 1.53
C GLU A 168 4.26 11.57 2.27
N PHE A 169 5.40 11.43 2.94
CA PHE A 169 6.08 12.61 3.54
C PHE A 169 6.57 13.67 2.53
N TYR A 170 6.86 13.26 1.29
CA TYR A 170 7.22 14.16 0.19
C TYR A 170 6.09 14.36 -0.84
N SER A 171 4.90 13.80 -0.61
CA SER A 171 3.75 14.01 -1.51
C SER A 171 3.17 15.41 -1.31
N LYS A 172 2.25 15.79 -2.22
CA LYS A 172 1.36 16.96 -2.08
C LYS A 172 0.68 17.03 -0.72
N TRP A 173 0.50 15.91 -0.02
CA TRP A 173 -0.20 15.85 1.26
C TRP A 173 0.76 15.93 2.45
N GLY A 174 1.89 15.21 2.45
CA GLY A 174 2.87 15.29 3.55
C GLY A 174 3.48 16.69 3.70
N TYR A 175 3.93 17.30 2.60
CA TYR A 175 4.56 18.62 2.62
C TYR A 175 3.55 19.73 2.97
N LYS A 176 2.30 19.60 2.49
CA LYS A 176 1.23 20.59 2.67
C LYS A 176 0.86 20.85 4.14
N TYR A 177 1.08 19.89 5.05
CA TYR A 177 0.61 20.02 6.43
C TYR A 177 1.67 20.50 7.44
N ASP A 178 2.98 20.33 7.19
CA ASP A 178 4.00 20.68 8.20
C ASP A 178 5.46 20.86 7.71
N ASN A 179 5.71 20.87 6.39
CA ASN A 179 7.07 20.93 5.82
C ASN A 179 8.05 19.89 6.42
N PHE A 180 7.55 18.75 6.94
CA PHE A 180 8.42 17.70 7.48
C PHE A 180 9.03 16.92 6.32
N SER A 181 10.34 17.06 6.14
CA SER A 181 11.04 16.36 5.07
C SER A 181 11.14 14.87 5.41
N GLY A 182 11.06 14.00 4.39
CA GLY A 182 11.31 12.57 4.62
C GLY A 182 12.75 12.25 5.04
N GLU A 183 13.76 13.12 4.83
CA GLU A 183 15.08 12.98 5.47
C GLU A 183 14.98 13.07 7.01
N GLU A 184 14.29 14.08 7.53
CA GLU A 184 14.08 14.22 8.97
C GLU A 184 13.27 13.04 9.52
N TYR A 185 12.31 12.54 8.73
CA TYR A 185 11.53 11.37 9.08
C TYR A 185 12.37 10.08 9.14
N PHE A 186 13.19 9.80 8.13
CA PHE A 186 14.02 8.58 8.10
C PHE A 186 15.13 8.60 9.14
N ARG A 187 15.56 9.78 9.60
CA ARG A 187 16.43 9.89 10.77
C ARG A 187 15.74 9.36 12.03
N ALA A 188 14.43 9.60 12.18
CA ALA A 188 13.64 9.09 13.30
C ALA A 188 13.26 7.60 13.14
N PHE A 189 13.06 7.14 11.90
CA PHE A 189 12.59 5.78 11.58
C PHE A 189 13.47 5.11 10.50
N PRO A 190 14.71 4.70 10.86
CA PRO A 190 15.67 4.20 9.89
C PRO A 190 15.33 2.80 9.34
N ASP A 191 14.36 2.09 9.91
CA ASP A 191 13.92 0.75 9.54
C ASP A 191 12.71 0.73 8.59
N ALA A 192 12.08 1.88 8.34
CA ALA A 192 10.90 1.98 7.47
C ALA A 192 11.20 1.77 5.98
N LEU A 193 10.26 1.15 5.26
CA LEU A 193 10.23 1.08 3.80
C LEU A 193 9.62 2.36 3.20
N LEU A 194 10.21 2.85 2.12
CA LEU A 194 9.70 3.99 1.37
C LEU A 194 8.92 3.53 0.13
N PHE A 195 7.64 3.87 0.09
CA PHE A 195 6.84 3.86 -1.13
C PHE A 195 6.70 5.30 -1.60
N ALA A 196 7.31 5.63 -2.74
CA ALA A 196 7.26 6.98 -3.29
C ALA A 196 6.28 7.05 -4.45
N ARG A 197 5.18 7.78 -4.27
CA ARG A 197 4.29 8.20 -5.36
C ARG A 197 5.04 9.25 -6.18
N GLN A 198 5.41 8.92 -7.42
CA GLN A 198 5.94 9.88 -8.39
C GLN A 198 4.82 10.67 -9.05
#